data_AF-A0A8J8YBE6-F1
#
_entry.id   AF-A0A8J8YBE6-F1
#
_cell.length_a   1.000
_cell.length_b   1.000
_cell.length_c   1.000
_cell.angle_alpha   90.00
_cell.angle_beta   90.00
_cell.angle_gamma   90.00
#
_symmetry.space_group_name_H-M   'P 1'
#
loop_
_entity.id
_entity.type
_entity.pdbx_description
1 polymer ?
#
loop_
_entity_poly.entity_id
_entity_poly.type
_entity_poly.pdbx_seq_one_letter_code
_entity_poly.pdbx_strand_id
1 'polypeptide(L)'
;MANFQGHALPGSFFLIIGLCWSVKYPLKYFSHTRKNSPLHYYRRLEIIEAAVRTLFSVIGILAEQFVPDGPHLHLYHENHWIKLMNWQHSTMYLFFAVSGIADMLTYLVSHVPLGVDRLVMAVAVFMEGFLFYYHVHNRPPLDQHIHSLLLYALFVACVSISLEVILRDHIVLELFRTSLVILQGTWFWQIGFVLFPPFGTPEWDQKDEANLMFITMCFCWHYLAALSIVAINYSLVYCLLTRMKRHGRGEIIGIQKLNSGDTYQTALLSGSDEE
;
A
#
# COMPACT_ATOMS: atom_id res chain seq x y z
N MET A 1 -11.00 17.25 -1.54
CA MET A 1 -12.24 17.99 -1.95
C MET A 1 -13.45 17.05 -2.05
N ALA A 2 -14.68 17.57 -1.83
CA ALA A 2 -15.92 16.80 -1.97
C ALA A 2 -16.36 16.69 -3.45
N ASN A 3 -15.64 15.88 -4.22
CA ASN A 3 -15.96 15.57 -5.60
C ASN A 3 -15.38 14.20 -5.99
N PHE A 4 -15.72 13.70 -7.17
CA PHE A 4 -15.22 12.40 -7.66
C PHE A 4 -13.68 12.32 -7.65
N GLN A 5 -13.00 13.35 -8.18
CA GLN A 5 -11.54 13.38 -8.27
C GLN A 5 -10.86 13.35 -6.89
N GLY A 6 -11.45 14.02 -5.91
CA GLY A 6 -10.99 14.06 -4.52
C GLY A 6 -11.04 12.70 -3.82
N HIS A 7 -11.81 11.74 -4.35
CA HIS A 7 -11.85 10.37 -3.88
C HIS A 7 -11.05 9.43 -4.78
N ALA A 8 -11.18 9.56 -6.10
CA ALA A 8 -10.49 8.70 -7.07
C ALA A 8 -8.96 8.85 -7.01
N LEU A 9 -8.44 10.06 -6.76
CA LEU A 9 -7.00 10.31 -6.68
C LEU A 9 -6.34 9.62 -5.48
N PRO A 10 -6.76 9.86 -4.21
CA PRO A 10 -6.21 9.10 -3.08
C PRO A 10 -6.50 7.60 -3.21
N GLY A 11 -7.70 7.22 -3.70
CA GLY A 11 -8.04 5.83 -3.95
C GLY A 11 -7.08 5.12 -4.90
N SER A 12 -6.69 5.78 -5.99
CA SER A 12 -5.70 5.26 -6.93
C SER A 12 -4.31 5.11 -6.31
N PHE A 13 -3.89 6.10 -5.51
CA PHE A 13 -2.60 6.05 -4.82
C PHE A 13 -2.51 4.87 -3.86
N PHE A 14 -3.52 4.69 -2.99
CA PHE A 14 -3.58 3.55 -2.07
C PHE A 14 -3.67 2.21 -2.82
N LEU A 15 -4.47 2.15 -3.89
CA LEU A 15 -4.62 0.92 -4.68
C LEU A 15 -3.30 0.51 -5.34
N ILE A 16 -2.59 1.44 -5.97
CA ILE A 16 -1.28 1.17 -6.61
C ILE A 16 -0.28 0.69 -5.56
N ILE A 17 -0.17 1.38 -4.43
CA ILE A 17 0.73 0.98 -3.33
C ILE A 17 0.37 -0.41 -2.81
N GLY A 18 -0.91 -0.67 -2.54
CA GLY A 18 -1.38 -1.97 -2.07
C GLY A 18 -1.07 -3.10 -3.05
N LEU A 19 -1.25 -2.87 -4.35
CA LEU A 19 -0.89 -3.84 -5.38
C LEU A 19 0.63 -4.06 -5.43
N CYS A 20 1.45 -3.01 -5.36
CA CYS A 20 2.90 -3.14 -5.28
C CYS A 20 3.34 -3.94 -4.04
N TRP A 21 2.74 -3.67 -2.88
CA TRP A 21 3.02 -4.38 -1.63
C TRP A 21 2.62 -5.85 -1.68
N SER A 22 1.52 -6.17 -2.35
CA SER A 22 1.04 -7.55 -2.50
C SER A 22 2.02 -8.45 -3.26
N VAL A 23 2.95 -7.87 -4.01
CA VAL A 23 4.05 -8.57 -4.69
C VAL A 23 5.37 -8.40 -3.93
N LYS A 24 5.66 -7.20 -3.41
CA LYS A 24 6.89 -6.87 -2.66
C LYS A 24 7.09 -7.79 -1.44
N TYR A 25 6.08 -7.94 -0.58
CA TYR A 25 6.21 -8.67 0.68
C TYR A 25 6.43 -10.18 0.48
N PRO A 26 5.68 -10.88 -0.40
CA PRO A 26 6.01 -12.26 -0.73
C PRO A 26 7.42 -12.43 -1.31
N LEU A 27 7.86 -11.53 -2.21
CA LEU A 27 9.20 -11.58 -2.78
C LEU A 27 10.28 -11.40 -1.70
N LYS A 28 10.09 -10.45 -0.78
CA LYS A 28 10.98 -10.23 0.37
C LYS A 28 11.04 -11.48 1.26
N TYR A 29 9.89 -12.07 1.59
CA TYR A 29 9.80 -13.27 2.43
C TYR A 29 10.55 -14.46 1.84
N PHE A 30 10.28 -14.80 0.57
CA PHE A 30 10.93 -15.94 -0.08
C PHE A 30 12.40 -15.68 -0.44
N SER A 31 12.81 -14.43 -0.69
CA SER A 31 14.21 -14.09 -0.95
C SER A 31 15.07 -14.08 0.31
N HIS A 32 14.53 -13.69 1.46
CA HIS A 32 15.24 -13.75 2.75
C HIS A 32 15.54 -15.20 3.17
N THR A 33 14.74 -16.16 2.72
CA THR A 33 15.00 -17.60 2.89
C THR A 33 16.19 -18.09 2.04
N ARG A 34 16.70 -17.27 1.11
CA ARG A 34 17.80 -17.60 0.20
C ARG A 34 19.10 -16.94 0.66
N LYS A 35 20.19 -17.71 0.72
CA LYS A 35 21.52 -17.30 1.26
C LYS A 35 22.16 -16.03 0.66
N ASN A 36 21.67 -15.49 -0.46
CA ASN A 36 22.19 -14.29 -1.13
C ASN A 36 21.06 -13.30 -1.46
N SER A 37 20.40 -12.75 -0.43
CA SER A 37 19.39 -11.69 -0.64
C SER A 37 20.06 -10.35 -0.98
N PRO A 38 19.64 -9.63 -2.02
CA PRO A 38 20.18 -8.30 -2.34
C PRO A 38 19.61 -7.25 -1.36
N LEU A 39 20.09 -7.24 -0.12
CA LEU A 39 19.64 -6.35 0.96
C LEU A 39 19.70 -4.86 0.55
N HIS A 40 20.69 -4.48 -0.25
CA HIS A 40 20.83 -3.13 -0.81
C HIS A 40 19.68 -2.73 -1.74
N TYR A 41 19.14 -3.66 -2.52
CA TYR A 41 18.02 -3.38 -3.43
C TYR A 41 16.74 -3.11 -2.63
N TYR A 42 16.44 -3.97 -1.64
CA TYR A 42 15.30 -3.76 -0.74
C TYR A 42 15.40 -2.44 0.01
N ARG A 43 16.57 -2.10 0.57
CA ARG A 43 16.78 -0.80 1.22
C ARG A 43 16.50 0.39 0.28
N ARG A 44 16.96 0.33 -0.97
CA ARG A 44 16.67 1.38 -1.97
C ARG A 44 15.18 1.49 -2.27
N LEU A 45 14.48 0.37 -2.41
CA LEU A 45 13.03 0.37 -2.64
C LEU A 45 12.27 0.99 -1.47
N GLU A 46 12.61 0.66 -0.23
CA GLU A 46 11.95 1.23 0.95
C GLU A 46 12.19 2.75 1.05
N ILE A 47 13.40 3.23 0.73
CA ILE A 47 13.69 4.67 0.67
C ILE A 47 12.89 5.36 -0.44
N ILE A 48 12.82 4.78 -1.64
CA ILE A 48 12.06 5.35 -2.76
C ILE A 48 10.58 5.42 -2.40
N GLU A 49 10.02 4.37 -1.81
CA GLU A 49 8.63 4.33 -1.40
C GLU A 49 8.31 5.40 -0.34
N ALA A 50 9.16 5.53 0.67
CA ALA A 50 9.04 6.54 1.70
C ALA A 50 9.17 7.97 1.13
N ALA A 51 10.06 8.18 0.16
CA ALA A 51 10.20 9.44 -0.57
C ALA A 51 8.96 9.76 -1.42
N VAL A 52 8.42 8.78 -2.14
CA VAL A 52 7.17 8.93 -2.92
C VAL A 52 6.01 9.28 -2.01
N ARG A 53 5.85 8.58 -0.87
CA ARG A 53 4.80 8.90 0.12
C ARG A 53 4.95 10.32 0.67
N THR A 54 6.17 10.74 1.00
CA THR A 54 6.45 12.10 1.46
C THR A 54 6.09 13.13 0.39
N LEU A 55 6.54 12.91 -0.86
CA LEU A 55 6.31 13.80 -1.98
C LEU A 55 4.82 13.97 -2.29
N PHE A 56 4.07 12.86 -2.40
CA PHE A 56 2.63 12.90 -2.66
C PHE A 56 1.88 13.60 -1.52
N SER A 57 2.30 13.41 -0.28
CA SER A 57 1.71 14.12 0.87
C SER A 57 1.96 15.62 0.79
N VAL A 58 3.18 16.05 0.45
CA VAL A 58 3.50 17.47 0.24
C VAL A 58 2.70 18.06 -0.92
N ILE A 59 2.60 17.35 -2.04
CA ILE A 59 1.75 17.77 -3.18
C ILE A 59 0.29 17.91 -2.74
N GLY A 60 -0.23 16.98 -1.95
CA GLY A 60 -1.58 17.04 -1.39
C GLY A 60 -1.81 18.28 -0.53
N ILE A 61 -0.86 18.61 0.36
CA ILE A 61 -0.92 19.84 1.16
C ILE A 61 -0.93 21.07 0.24
N LEU A 62 -0.04 21.13 -0.74
CA LEU A 62 0.03 22.26 -1.66
C LEU A 62 -1.26 22.41 -2.47
N ALA A 63 -1.83 21.31 -2.95
CA ALA A 63 -3.09 21.31 -3.68
C ALA A 63 -4.27 21.75 -2.82
N GLU A 64 -4.37 21.27 -1.58
CA GLU A 64 -5.45 21.68 -0.67
C GLU A 64 -5.31 23.13 -0.21
N GLN A 65 -4.08 23.68 -0.13
CA GLN A 65 -3.82 25.05 0.31
C GLN A 65 -3.88 26.10 -0.81
N PHE A 66 -3.38 25.79 -2.01
CA PHE A 66 -3.06 26.80 -3.04
C PHE A 66 -3.76 26.61 -4.38
N VAL A 67 -4.74 25.71 -4.49
CA VAL A 67 -5.72 25.78 -5.60
C VAL A 67 -6.40 27.15 -5.57
N PRO A 68 -6.89 27.71 -6.71
CA PRO A 68 -7.49 29.05 -6.73
C PRO A 68 -8.56 29.30 -5.65
N ASP A 69 -9.33 28.26 -5.31
CA ASP A 69 -10.30 28.27 -4.22
C ASP A 69 -9.75 27.69 -2.90
N GLY A 70 -8.46 27.77 -2.65
CA GLY A 70 -7.82 27.29 -1.42
C GLY A 70 -7.88 28.28 -0.26
N PRO A 71 -7.56 27.86 0.98
CA PRO A 71 -7.41 28.75 2.14
C PRO A 71 -6.15 29.63 2.09
N HIS A 72 -5.17 29.31 1.23
CA HIS A 72 -3.91 30.09 1.08
C HIS A 72 -3.18 30.34 2.41
N LEU A 73 -3.12 29.33 3.28
CA LEU A 73 -2.55 29.41 4.64
C LEU A 73 -3.28 30.33 5.62
N HIS A 74 -4.43 30.89 5.25
CA HIS A 74 -5.31 31.59 6.18
C HIS A 74 -6.24 30.59 6.88
N LEU A 75 -6.06 30.43 8.19
CA LEU A 75 -6.91 29.57 9.00
C LEU A 75 -8.17 30.29 9.52
N TYR A 76 -8.03 31.59 9.81
CA TYR A 76 -9.06 32.40 10.44
C TYR A 76 -9.01 33.82 9.90
N HIS A 77 -10.18 34.40 9.62
CA HIS A 77 -10.32 35.78 9.18
C HIS A 77 -11.65 36.33 9.69
N GLU A 78 -11.70 37.60 10.11
CA GLU A 78 -12.95 38.32 10.47
C GLU A 78 -14.00 37.46 11.21
N ASN A 79 -13.57 36.87 12.33
CA ASN A 79 -14.39 36.05 13.23
C ASN A 79 -14.92 34.71 12.66
N HIS A 80 -14.43 34.23 11.52
CA HIS A 80 -14.83 32.96 10.95
C HIS A 80 -13.64 32.09 10.52
N TRP A 81 -13.84 30.77 10.56
CA TRP A 81 -12.86 29.80 10.08
C TRP A 81 -12.91 29.70 8.56
N ILE A 82 -11.74 29.62 7.93
CA ILE A 82 -11.64 29.52 6.48
C ILE A 82 -11.43 28.06 6.09
N LYS A 83 -12.36 27.52 5.28
CA LYS A 83 -12.22 26.25 4.56
C LYS A 83 -11.62 25.12 5.42
N LEU A 84 -12.18 24.89 6.61
CA LEU A 84 -11.69 23.88 7.56
C LEU A 84 -11.58 22.47 6.97
N MET A 85 -12.36 22.18 5.93
CA MET A 85 -12.28 20.90 5.23
C MET A 85 -10.93 20.68 4.54
N ASN A 86 -10.42 21.71 3.86
CA ASN A 86 -9.10 21.69 3.24
C ASN A 86 -8.00 21.59 4.32
N TRP A 87 -8.20 22.22 5.48
CA TRP A 87 -7.29 22.09 6.63
C TRP A 87 -7.28 20.68 7.23
N GLN A 88 -8.43 20.01 7.33
CA GLN A 88 -8.47 18.61 7.76
C GLN A 88 -7.67 17.71 6.81
N HIS A 89 -7.87 17.82 5.49
CA HIS A 89 -7.07 17.05 4.52
C HIS A 89 -5.58 17.40 4.58
N SER A 90 -5.24 18.68 4.67
CA SER A 90 -3.86 19.14 4.80
C SER A 90 -3.19 18.55 6.05
N THR A 91 -3.95 18.43 7.15
CA THR A 91 -3.47 17.83 8.39
C THR A 91 -3.27 16.32 8.24
N MET A 92 -4.21 15.60 7.58
CA MET A 92 -4.04 14.17 7.26
C MET A 92 -2.77 13.95 6.44
N TYR A 93 -2.57 14.73 5.36
CA TYR A 93 -1.37 14.65 4.53
C TYR A 93 -0.10 14.97 5.31
N LEU A 94 -0.12 15.94 6.23
CA LEU A 94 1.03 16.26 7.07
C LEU A 94 1.51 15.03 7.87
N PHE A 95 0.61 14.26 8.47
CA PHE A 95 1.00 13.06 9.21
C PHE A 95 1.59 11.97 8.30
N PHE A 96 1.08 11.80 7.08
CA PHE A 96 1.69 10.89 6.10
C PHE A 96 3.05 11.37 5.59
N ALA A 97 3.25 12.68 5.46
CA ALA A 97 4.55 13.26 5.15
C ALA A 97 5.57 12.97 6.26
N VAL A 98 5.18 13.18 7.53
CA VAL A 98 6.02 12.86 8.70
C VAL A 98 6.33 11.36 8.77
N SER A 99 5.36 10.49 8.49
CA SER A 99 5.60 9.04 8.39
C SER A 99 6.55 8.66 7.26
N GLY A 100 6.46 9.29 6.09
CA GLY A 100 7.43 9.09 5.01
C GLY A 100 8.85 9.51 5.41
N ILE A 101 8.99 10.64 6.11
CA ILE A 101 10.29 11.09 6.63
C ILE A 101 10.84 10.13 7.68
N ALA A 102 10.02 9.66 8.62
CA ALA A 102 10.43 8.72 9.66
C ALA A 102 10.93 7.38 9.07
N ASP A 103 10.25 6.86 8.04
CA ASP A 103 10.70 5.67 7.31
C ASP A 103 12.06 5.91 6.64
N MET A 104 12.23 7.02 5.92
CA MET A 104 13.52 7.36 5.29
C MET A 104 14.64 7.47 6.33
N LEU A 105 14.40 8.15 7.46
CA LEU A 105 15.38 8.32 8.54
C LEU A 105 15.79 6.97 9.14
N THR A 106 14.86 6.02 9.29
CA THR A 106 15.15 4.67 9.78
C THR A 106 16.14 3.92 8.87
N TYR A 107 16.14 4.22 7.57
CA TYR A 107 17.10 3.64 6.62
C TYR A 107 18.36 4.49 6.40
N LEU A 108 18.36 5.78 6.69
CA LEU A 108 19.47 6.70 6.42
C LEU A 108 20.33 6.98 7.66
N VAL A 109 19.75 6.91 8.86
CA VAL A 109 20.39 7.29 10.12
C VAL A 109 20.48 6.07 11.05
N SER A 110 21.68 5.74 11.50
CA SER A 110 21.94 4.55 12.32
C SER A 110 21.41 4.62 13.77
N HIS A 111 21.03 5.80 14.24
CA HIS A 111 20.64 6.05 15.64
C HIS A 111 19.12 6.08 15.87
N VAL A 112 18.31 5.86 14.82
CA VAL A 112 16.86 5.81 14.97
C VAL A 112 16.46 4.46 15.59
N PRO A 113 15.71 4.44 16.71
CA PRO A 113 15.26 3.19 17.31
C PRO A 113 14.41 2.38 16.33
N LEU A 114 14.64 1.06 16.32
CA LEU A 114 13.84 0.14 15.51
C LEU A 114 12.36 0.22 15.91
N GLY A 115 11.47 0.31 14.93
CA GLY A 115 10.02 0.37 15.14
C GLY A 115 9.42 1.78 15.17
N VAL A 116 10.24 2.84 15.20
CA VAL A 116 9.75 4.23 15.09
C VAL A 116 9.04 4.46 13.75
N ASP A 117 9.55 3.89 12.65
CA ASP A 117 8.90 3.86 11.33
C ASP A 117 7.45 3.34 11.42
N ARG A 118 7.28 2.17 12.03
CA ARG A 118 5.96 1.53 12.19
C ARG A 118 5.06 2.31 13.14
N LEU A 119 5.59 2.83 14.23
CA LEU A 119 4.84 3.64 15.18
C LEU A 119 4.31 4.94 14.54
N VAL A 120 5.16 5.68 13.84
CA VAL A 120 4.75 6.92 13.17
C VAL A 120 3.75 6.64 12.05
N MET A 121 3.91 5.53 11.31
CA MET A 121 2.91 5.10 10.33
C MET A 121 1.56 4.75 10.98
N ALA A 122 1.55 4.05 12.12
CA ALA A 122 0.32 3.78 12.88
C ALA A 122 -0.35 5.08 13.35
N VAL A 123 0.44 6.03 13.88
CA VAL A 123 -0.07 7.35 14.29
C VAL A 123 -0.66 8.10 13.09
N ALA A 124 -0.03 8.04 11.92
CA ALA A 124 -0.57 8.69 10.72
C ALA A 124 -1.92 8.11 10.31
N VAL A 125 -2.05 6.78 10.27
CA VAL A 125 -3.32 6.10 9.96
C VAL A 125 -4.38 6.37 11.04
N PHE A 126 -3.99 6.44 12.32
CA PHE A 126 -4.90 6.85 13.39
C PHE A 126 -5.40 8.28 13.20
N MET A 127 -4.52 9.22 12.89
CA MET A 127 -4.89 10.62 12.67
C MET A 127 -5.76 10.80 11.42
N GLU A 128 -5.50 10.03 10.36
CA GLU A 128 -6.40 9.94 9.22
C GLU A 128 -7.80 9.53 9.67
N GLY A 129 -7.94 8.40 10.37
CA GLY A 129 -9.24 7.93 10.87
C GLY A 129 -9.91 8.92 11.83
N PHE A 130 -9.17 9.47 12.80
CA PHE A 130 -9.68 10.42 13.76
C PHE A 130 -10.24 11.70 13.10
N LEU A 131 -9.50 12.27 12.14
CA LEU A 131 -9.97 13.43 11.39
C LEU A 131 -11.13 13.06 10.47
N PHE A 132 -11.11 11.88 9.84
CA PHE A 132 -12.21 11.38 9.00
C PHE A 132 -13.51 11.21 9.79
N TYR A 133 -13.45 10.76 11.04
CA TYR A 133 -14.63 10.63 11.88
C TYR A 133 -15.37 11.98 12.07
N TYR A 134 -14.63 13.05 12.34
CA TYR A 134 -15.22 14.38 12.47
C TYR A 134 -15.51 15.05 11.11
N HIS A 135 -14.85 14.61 10.04
CA HIS A 135 -15.14 15.04 8.66
C HIS A 135 -16.55 14.61 8.20
N VAL A 136 -16.99 13.42 8.61
CA VAL A 136 -18.26 12.82 8.17
C VAL A 136 -19.41 13.09 9.13
N HIS A 137 -19.14 13.77 10.25
CA HIS A 137 -20.15 14.09 11.25
C HIS A 137 -21.23 15.01 10.65
N ASN A 138 -22.50 14.68 10.88
CA ASN A 138 -23.69 15.38 10.34
C ASN A 138 -23.85 15.34 8.81
N ARG A 139 -23.28 14.35 8.12
CA ARG A 139 -23.57 14.08 6.70
C ARG A 139 -24.89 13.33 6.51
N PRO A 140 -25.49 13.34 5.30
CA PRO A 140 -26.64 12.49 5.00
C PRO A 140 -26.36 11.00 5.31
N PRO A 141 -27.39 10.18 5.60
CA PRO A 141 -27.20 8.82 6.12
C PRO A 141 -26.29 7.93 5.26
N LEU A 142 -26.52 7.91 3.93
CA LEU A 142 -25.70 7.12 3.00
C LEU A 142 -24.24 7.62 2.92
N ASP A 143 -24.03 8.92 2.77
CA ASP A 143 -22.70 9.56 2.80
C ASP A 143 -21.94 9.26 4.10
N GLN A 144 -22.61 9.39 5.25
CA GLN A 144 -22.01 9.06 6.53
C GLN A 144 -21.66 7.57 6.64
N HIS A 145 -22.56 6.68 6.22
CA HIS A 145 -22.37 5.23 6.32
C HIS A 145 -21.22 4.73 5.44
N ILE A 146 -21.19 5.16 4.17
CA ILE A 146 -20.16 4.71 3.22
C ILE A 146 -18.75 5.14 3.67
N HIS A 147 -18.60 6.34 4.24
CA HIS A 147 -17.33 6.77 4.82
C HIS A 147 -17.02 6.09 6.17
N SER A 148 -18.03 5.77 6.99
CA SER A 148 -17.82 5.07 8.26
C SER A 148 -17.24 3.66 8.06
N LEU A 149 -17.60 2.99 6.97
CA LEU A 149 -17.01 1.70 6.60
C LEU A 149 -15.51 1.82 6.32
N LEU A 150 -15.07 2.90 5.66
CA LEU A 150 -13.66 3.22 5.48
C LEU A 150 -12.96 3.44 6.82
N LEU A 151 -13.60 4.22 7.70
CA LEU A 151 -13.07 4.51 9.03
C LEU A 151 -12.79 3.24 9.84
N TYR A 152 -13.68 2.25 9.79
CA TYR A 152 -13.44 0.96 10.45
C TYR A 152 -12.21 0.24 9.89
N ALA A 153 -12.03 0.23 8.56
CA ALA A 153 -10.83 -0.34 7.95
C ALA A 153 -9.55 0.37 8.40
N LEU A 154 -9.58 1.71 8.51
CA LEU A 154 -8.44 2.49 9.00
C LEU A 154 -8.07 2.15 10.44
N PHE A 155 -9.04 2.01 11.34
CA PHE A 155 -8.76 1.61 12.72
C PHE A 155 -8.18 0.19 12.79
N VAL A 156 -8.71 -0.76 12.02
CA VAL A 156 -8.13 -2.11 11.93
C VAL A 156 -6.70 -2.06 11.38
N ALA A 157 -6.43 -1.23 10.37
CA ALA A 157 -5.09 -1.03 9.83
C ALA A 157 -4.14 -0.42 10.86
N CYS A 158 -4.59 0.58 11.64
CA CYS A 158 -3.83 1.16 12.73
C CYS A 158 -3.44 0.12 13.77
N VAL A 159 -4.38 -0.74 14.20
CA VAL A 159 -4.07 -1.84 15.13
C VAL A 159 -3.05 -2.81 14.51
N SER A 160 -3.24 -3.20 13.25
CA SER A 160 -2.30 -4.08 12.55
C SER A 160 -0.88 -3.49 12.51
N ILE A 161 -0.73 -2.22 12.14
CA ILE A 161 0.57 -1.55 12.06
C ILE A 161 1.19 -1.40 13.46
N SER A 162 0.38 -1.14 14.48
CA SER A 162 0.85 -1.06 15.86
C SER A 162 1.43 -2.41 16.34
N LEU A 163 0.83 -3.53 15.94
CA LEU A 163 1.38 -4.86 16.20
C LEU A 163 2.74 -5.07 15.51
N GLU A 164 2.96 -4.49 14.33
CA GLU A 164 4.24 -4.57 13.60
C GLU A 164 5.39 -3.82 14.30
N VAL A 165 5.10 -2.94 15.27
CA VAL A 165 6.13 -2.34 16.15
C VAL A 165 6.81 -3.42 16.98
N ILE A 166 6.04 -4.42 17.43
CA ILE A 166 6.51 -5.54 18.28
C ILE A 166 6.88 -6.74 17.40
N LEU A 167 6.02 -7.09 16.45
CA LEU A 167 6.13 -8.24 15.55
C LEU A 167 6.65 -7.81 14.18
N ARG A 168 7.85 -7.19 14.18
CA ARG A 168 8.46 -6.63 12.98
C ARG A 168 8.70 -7.69 11.91
N ASP A 169 8.48 -7.32 10.64
CA ASP A 169 8.71 -8.16 9.46
C ASP A 169 7.94 -9.50 9.46
N HIS A 170 6.86 -9.60 10.26
CA HIS A 170 5.99 -10.77 10.28
C HIS A 170 5.08 -10.78 9.03
N ILE A 171 5.34 -11.70 8.11
CA ILE A 171 4.69 -11.74 6.79
C ILE A 171 3.15 -11.69 6.84
N VAL A 172 2.52 -12.35 7.83
CA VAL A 172 1.06 -12.34 7.95
C VAL A 172 0.54 -10.93 8.23
N LEU A 173 1.22 -10.14 9.07
CA LEU A 173 0.82 -8.76 9.36
C LEU A 173 1.07 -7.87 8.14
N GLU A 174 2.20 -8.05 7.45
CA GLU A 174 2.50 -7.31 6.22
C GLU A 174 1.46 -7.57 5.11
N LEU A 175 1.03 -8.83 4.93
CA LEU A 175 -0.01 -9.20 3.97
C LEU A 175 -1.41 -8.72 4.41
N PHE A 176 -1.71 -8.80 5.71
CA PHE A 176 -2.97 -8.29 6.25
C PHE A 176 -3.09 -6.78 6.05
N ARG A 177 -2.08 -6.01 6.44
CA ARG A 177 -1.98 -4.57 6.17
C ARG A 177 -2.10 -4.25 4.67
N THR A 178 -1.45 -5.06 3.82
CA THR A 178 -1.56 -4.91 2.37
C THR A 178 -3.00 -5.07 1.88
N SER A 179 -3.74 -6.07 2.38
CA SER A 179 -5.15 -6.26 2.03
C SER A 179 -6.03 -5.08 2.44
N LEU A 180 -5.75 -4.46 3.60
CA LEU A 180 -6.47 -3.29 4.08
C LEU A 180 -6.17 -2.04 3.25
N VAL A 181 -4.94 -1.86 2.76
CA VAL A 181 -4.59 -0.74 1.86
C VAL A 181 -5.25 -0.90 0.48
N ILE A 182 -5.34 -2.12 -0.06
CA ILE A 182 -6.12 -2.39 -1.29
C ILE A 182 -7.61 -2.09 -1.05
N LEU A 183 -8.17 -2.53 0.08
CA LEU A 183 -9.54 -2.21 0.47
C LEU A 183 -9.75 -0.70 0.54
N GLN A 184 -8.91 0.04 1.26
CA GLN A 184 -8.94 1.51 1.35
C GLN A 184 -8.93 2.16 -0.04
N GLY A 185 -8.01 1.75 -0.92
CA GLY A 185 -7.92 2.28 -2.27
C GLY A 185 -9.16 2.04 -3.13
N THR A 186 -9.64 0.79 -3.19
CA THR A 186 -10.87 0.46 -3.94
C THR A 186 -12.11 1.10 -3.34
N TRP A 187 -12.15 1.28 -2.02
CA TRP A 187 -13.29 1.86 -1.33
C TRP A 187 -13.40 3.36 -1.52
N PHE A 188 -12.28 4.08 -1.58
CA PHE A 188 -12.28 5.48 -2.02
C PHE A 188 -12.90 5.64 -3.41
N TRP A 189 -12.59 4.75 -4.35
CA TRP A 189 -13.27 4.73 -5.65
C TRP A 189 -14.78 4.46 -5.51
N GLN A 190 -15.18 3.51 -4.67
CA GLN A 190 -16.59 3.23 -4.40
C GLN A 190 -17.34 4.44 -3.84
N ILE A 191 -16.74 5.17 -2.88
CA ILE A 191 -17.27 6.43 -2.37
C ILE A 191 -17.46 7.44 -3.51
N GLY A 192 -16.44 7.60 -4.37
CA GLY A 192 -16.51 8.47 -5.53
C GLY A 192 -17.68 8.12 -6.45
N PHE A 193 -17.87 6.84 -6.79
CA PHE A 193 -18.94 6.40 -7.68
C PHE A 193 -20.35 6.58 -7.09
N VAL A 194 -20.51 6.37 -5.77
CA VAL A 194 -21.82 6.43 -5.12
C VAL A 194 -22.24 7.88 -4.85
N LEU A 195 -21.33 8.71 -4.35
CA LEU A 195 -21.65 10.09 -3.97
C LEU A 195 -21.49 11.09 -5.11
N PHE A 196 -20.67 10.76 -6.11
CA PHE A 196 -20.41 11.62 -7.27
C PHE A 196 -20.47 10.80 -8.56
N PRO A 197 -21.65 10.27 -8.93
CA PRO A 197 -21.79 9.33 -10.03
C PRO A 197 -21.26 9.96 -11.34
N PRO A 198 -20.24 9.37 -11.97
CA PRO A 198 -19.72 9.91 -13.21
C PRO A 198 -20.71 9.67 -14.35
N PHE A 199 -20.54 10.43 -15.42
CA PHE A 199 -21.28 10.28 -16.68
C PHE A 199 -22.79 10.57 -16.59
N GLY A 200 -23.22 11.36 -15.60
CA GLY A 200 -24.61 11.82 -15.48
C GLY A 200 -25.58 10.70 -15.08
N THR A 201 -25.08 9.66 -14.43
CA THR A 201 -25.94 8.64 -13.83
C THR A 201 -26.73 9.25 -12.65
N PRO A 202 -27.97 8.79 -12.38
CA PRO A 202 -28.78 9.34 -11.30
C PRO A 202 -28.10 9.23 -9.94
N GLU A 203 -28.24 10.27 -9.11
CA GLU A 203 -27.77 10.26 -7.74
C GLU A 203 -28.50 9.20 -6.90
N TRP A 204 -27.77 8.60 -5.96
CA TRP A 204 -28.32 7.60 -5.05
C TRP A 204 -29.19 8.28 -3.98
N ASP A 205 -30.34 7.68 -3.67
CA ASP A 205 -31.18 8.15 -2.57
C ASP A 205 -30.45 7.98 -1.24
N GLN A 206 -30.19 9.10 -0.58
CA GLN A 206 -29.45 9.19 0.68
C GLN A 206 -30.21 8.61 1.88
N LYS A 207 -31.52 8.39 1.75
CA LYS A 207 -32.41 7.89 2.82
C LYS A 207 -32.92 6.47 2.57
N ASP A 208 -32.57 5.88 1.43
CA ASP A 208 -32.98 4.51 1.11
C ASP A 208 -32.15 3.49 1.90
N GLU A 209 -32.84 2.77 2.78
CA GLU A 209 -32.26 1.70 3.60
C GLU A 209 -31.69 0.56 2.75
N ALA A 210 -32.25 0.30 1.55
CA ALA A 210 -31.72 -0.71 0.65
C ALA A 210 -30.32 -0.34 0.14
N ASN A 211 -30.05 0.95 -0.07
CA ASN A 211 -28.72 1.43 -0.42
C ASN A 211 -27.71 1.19 0.71
N LEU A 212 -28.12 1.41 1.97
CA LEU A 212 -27.26 1.13 3.13
C LEU A 212 -26.92 -0.36 3.25
N MET A 213 -27.91 -1.23 3.08
CA MET A 213 -27.72 -2.68 3.07
C MET A 213 -26.78 -3.11 1.93
N PHE A 214 -27.02 -2.61 0.70
CA PHE A 214 -26.20 -2.91 -0.46
C PHE A 214 -24.75 -2.46 -0.26
N ILE A 215 -24.51 -1.23 0.20
CA ILE A 215 -23.17 -0.71 0.44
C ILE A 215 -22.43 -1.53 1.48
N THR A 216 -23.12 -2.00 2.53
CA THR A 216 -22.51 -2.88 3.53
C THR A 216 -22.08 -4.22 2.92
N MET A 217 -22.92 -4.84 2.09
CA MET A 217 -22.56 -6.08 1.38
C MET A 217 -21.40 -5.84 0.38
N CYS A 218 -21.46 -4.73 -0.35
CA CYS A 218 -20.44 -4.32 -1.32
C CYS A 218 -19.07 -4.16 -0.65
N PHE A 219 -19.02 -3.58 0.56
CA PHE A 219 -17.79 -3.48 1.36
C PHE A 219 -17.16 -4.85 1.64
N CYS A 220 -17.97 -5.83 2.04
CA CYS A 220 -17.50 -7.20 2.27
C CYS A 220 -16.96 -7.84 0.98
N TRP A 221 -17.59 -7.57 -0.18
CA TRP A 221 -17.09 -8.06 -1.47
C TRP A 221 -15.76 -7.41 -1.86
N HIS A 222 -15.61 -6.11 -1.65
CA HIS A 222 -14.32 -5.42 -1.84
C HIS A 222 -13.23 -6.03 -0.97
N TYR A 223 -13.53 -6.35 0.28
CA TYR A 223 -12.54 -6.94 1.17
C TYR A 223 -12.19 -8.38 0.76
N LEU A 224 -13.18 -9.19 0.38
CA LEU A 224 -12.94 -10.53 -0.15
C LEU A 224 -12.08 -10.48 -1.43
N ALA A 225 -12.33 -9.52 -2.32
CA ALA A 225 -11.52 -9.29 -3.51
C ALA A 225 -10.08 -8.89 -3.14
N ALA A 226 -9.90 -7.99 -2.17
CA ALA A 226 -8.57 -7.59 -1.69
C ALA A 226 -7.78 -8.78 -1.11
N LEU A 227 -8.42 -9.63 -0.30
CA LEU A 227 -7.81 -10.87 0.22
C LEU A 227 -7.44 -11.83 -0.92
N SER A 228 -8.32 -11.97 -1.91
CA SER A 228 -8.09 -12.83 -3.08
C SER A 228 -6.88 -12.35 -3.90
N ILE A 229 -6.77 -11.04 -4.14
CA ILE A 229 -5.62 -10.44 -4.84
C ILE A 229 -4.32 -10.75 -4.11
N VAL A 230 -4.27 -10.54 -2.78
CA VAL A 230 -3.08 -10.83 -1.97
C VAL A 230 -2.72 -12.32 -2.01
N ALA A 231 -3.70 -13.21 -1.87
CA ALA A 231 -3.49 -14.66 -1.91
C ALA A 231 -3.01 -15.15 -3.29
N ILE A 232 -3.57 -14.60 -4.37
CA ILE A 232 -3.16 -14.91 -5.74
C ILE A 232 -1.72 -14.43 -5.96
N ASN A 233 -1.38 -13.19 -5.58
CA ASN A 233 -0.03 -12.66 -5.78
C ASN A 233 1.02 -13.40 -4.93
N TYR A 234 0.71 -13.76 -3.69
CA TYR A 234 1.57 -14.63 -2.89
C TYR A 234 1.83 -15.98 -3.58
N SER A 235 0.78 -16.62 -4.08
CA SER A 235 0.86 -17.91 -4.78
C SER A 235 1.63 -17.80 -6.10
N LEU A 236 1.41 -16.74 -6.87
CA LEU A 236 2.13 -16.47 -8.13
C LEU A 236 3.62 -16.27 -7.86
N VAL A 237 3.99 -15.45 -6.87
CA VAL A 237 5.39 -15.24 -6.50
C VAL A 237 6.05 -16.55 -6.08
N TYR A 238 5.37 -17.36 -5.25
CA TYR A 238 5.86 -18.68 -4.86
C TYR A 238 6.09 -19.59 -6.08
N CYS A 239 5.11 -19.67 -6.99
CA CYS A 239 5.19 -20.47 -8.21
C CYS A 239 6.32 -20.01 -9.15
N LEU A 240 6.50 -18.70 -9.33
CA LEU A 240 7.55 -18.14 -10.18
C LEU A 240 8.94 -18.44 -9.61
N LEU A 241 9.16 -18.19 -8.32
CA LEU A 241 10.45 -18.44 -7.67
C LEU A 241 10.81 -19.94 -7.64
N THR A 242 9.83 -20.81 -7.42
CA THR A 242 10.03 -22.27 -7.46
C THR A 242 10.34 -22.77 -8.87
N ARG A 243 9.67 -22.25 -9.91
CA ARG A 243 9.98 -22.57 -11.32
C ARG A 243 11.37 -22.11 -11.71
N MET A 244 11.77 -20.89 -11.36
CA MET A 244 13.13 -20.38 -11.62
C MET A 244 14.20 -21.24 -10.94
N LYS A 245 13.94 -21.71 -9.72
CA LYS A 245 14.85 -22.64 -9.01
C LYS A 245 14.99 -23.98 -9.74
N ARG A 246 13.90 -24.54 -10.26
CA ARG A 246 13.93 -25.80 -11.03
C ARG A 246 14.74 -25.61 -12.32
N HIS A 247 14.54 -24.51 -13.04
CA HIS A 247 15.28 -24.22 -14.28
C HIS A 247 16.78 -24.05 -14.03
N GLY A 248 17.17 -23.20 -13.07
CA GLY A 248 18.59 -22.99 -12.76
C GLY A 248 19.30 -24.26 -12.25
N ARG A 249 18.60 -25.13 -11.52
CA ARG A 249 19.16 -26.44 -11.14
C ARG A 249 19.30 -27.38 -12.34
N GLY A 250 18.34 -27.35 -13.26
CA GLY A 250 18.39 -28.10 -14.52
C GLY A 250 19.55 -27.68 -15.42
N GLU A 251 19.81 -26.36 -15.54
CA GLU A 251 20.97 -25.83 -16.28
C GLU A 251 22.30 -26.24 -15.64
N ILE A 252 22.42 -26.16 -14.31
CA ILE A 252 23.63 -26.60 -13.60
C ILE A 252 23.88 -28.10 -13.81
N ILE A 253 22.85 -28.94 -13.73
CA ILE A 253 22.96 -30.38 -13.99
C ILE A 253 23.33 -30.64 -15.47
N GLY A 254 22.77 -29.87 -16.41
CA GLY A 254 23.09 -29.96 -17.84
C GLY A 254 24.55 -29.61 -18.14
N ILE A 255 25.05 -28.50 -17.58
CA ILE A 255 26.44 -28.05 -17.72
C ILE A 255 27.40 -29.08 -17.10
N GLN A 256 27.08 -29.62 -15.92
CA GLN A 256 27.91 -30.63 -15.27
C GLN A 256 27.98 -31.92 -16.11
N LYS A 257 26.87 -32.32 -16.75
CA LYS A 257 26.85 -33.48 -17.66
C LYS A 257 27.65 -33.25 -18.94
N LEU A 258 27.56 -32.06 -19.54
CA LEU A 258 28.38 -31.68 -20.70
C LEU A 258 29.88 -31.73 -20.38
N ASN A 259 30.29 -31.13 -19.26
CA ASN A 259 31.71 -31.09 -18.86
C ASN A 259 32.26 -32.49 -18.52
N SER A 260 31.41 -33.38 -17.97
CA SER A 260 31.79 -34.78 -17.77
C SER A 260 31.96 -35.54 -19.08
N GLY A 261 31.19 -35.23 -20.13
CA GLY A 261 31.31 -35.85 -21.45
C GLY A 261 32.63 -35.49 -22.15
N ASP A 262 33.03 -34.22 -22.11
CA ASP A 262 34.30 -33.76 -22.70
C ASP A 262 35.52 -34.37 -22.00
N THR A 263 35.44 -34.59 -20.68
CA THR A 263 36.53 -35.23 -19.92
C THR A 263 36.76 -36.68 -20.37
N TYR A 264 35.70 -37.44 -20.70
CA TYR A 264 35.83 -38.79 -21.26
C TYR A 264 36.36 -38.80 -22.69
N GLN A 265 36.00 -37.81 -23.50
CA GLN A 265 36.47 -37.71 -24.89
C GLN A 265 37.94 -37.31 -24.98
N THR A 266 38.42 -36.47 -24.06
CA THR A 266 39.84 -36.07 -24.00
C THR A 266 40.73 -37.22 -23.51
N ALA A 267 40.24 -38.08 -22.61
CA ALA A 267 40.96 -39.26 -22.13
C ALA A 267 41.09 -40.40 -23.16
N LEU A 268 40.17 -40.48 -24.13
CA LEU A 268 40.23 -41.47 -25.23
C LEU A 268 41.17 -41.04 -26.36
N LEU A 269 41.43 -39.73 -26.52
CA LEU A 269 42.33 -39.21 -27.55
C LEU A 269 43.81 -39.17 -27.11
N SER A 270 44.11 -39.28 -25.81
CA SER A 270 45.49 -39.33 -25.31
C SER A 270 46.09 -40.75 -25.26
N GLY A 271 45.37 -41.77 -25.75
CA GLY A 271 45.81 -43.18 -25.72
C GLY A 271 46.15 -43.78 -27.08
N SER A 272 46.30 -42.97 -28.14
CA SER A 272 46.46 -43.45 -29.52
C SER A 272 47.83 -43.18 -30.15
N ASP A 273 48.78 -42.57 -29.43
CA ASP A 273 50.11 -42.21 -29.97
C ASP A 273 51.24 -42.93 -29.21
N GLU A 274 51.20 -44.26 -29.14
CA GLU A 274 52.41 -45.08 -28.91
C GLU A 274 52.25 -46.41 -29.67
N GLU A 275 52.70 -46.43 -30.93
CA GLU A 275 53.41 -47.54 -31.60
C GLU A 275 54.02 -47.08 -32.94
#